data_AF-A0A6I8TNK2-F1
#
_entry.id   AF-A0A6I8TNK2-F1
#
_cell.length_a   1.000
_cell.length_b   1.000
_cell.length_c   1.000
_cell.angle_alpha   90.00
_cell.angle_beta   90.00
_cell.angle_gamma   90.00
#
_symmetry.space_group_name_H-M   'P 1'
#
loop_
_entity.id
_entity.type
_entity.pdbx_description
1 polymer ?
#
loop_
_entity_poly.entity_id
_entity_poly.type
_entity_poly.pdbx_seq_one_letter_code
_entity_poly.pdbx_strand_id
1 'polypeptide(L)'
;MAQQIKEFEVRPDDVWLVTYPKSGTTWCQEMIWLICHNLDYEKAAAHKLGERWCYLEFGSKTDVPDPFKTITSAPSPRFIKSHLPASLLPDQIWTVRPKMVYVRRNPKSVAVSYFHHTVSMHGYSGTKEQFVRAFINDQVLNSPYHEHVIEFHHLNYPDNLLHLCFEDMKKVRLSLKFDSK
;
A
#
# COMPACT_ATOMS: atom_id res chain seq x y z
N MET A 1 11.43 10.88 -12.03
CA MET A 1 10.57 10.13 -11.09
C MET A 1 9.56 11.02 -10.38
N ALA A 2 9.95 12.00 -9.55
CA ALA A 2 8.97 12.85 -8.83
C ALA A 2 7.97 13.57 -9.75
N GLN A 3 8.46 14.21 -10.82
CA GLN A 3 7.60 14.84 -11.84
C GLN A 3 6.66 13.83 -12.53
N GLN A 4 7.16 12.64 -12.87
CA GLN A 4 6.36 11.58 -13.49
C GLN A 4 5.25 11.06 -12.57
N ILE A 5 5.46 11.06 -11.25
CA ILE A 5 4.41 10.74 -10.28
C ILE A 5 3.36 11.83 -10.30
N LYS A 6 3.77 13.11 -10.24
CA LYS A 6 2.84 14.24 -10.25
C LYS A 6 1.97 14.29 -11.50
N GLU A 7 2.58 14.04 -12.65
CA GLU A 7 1.93 14.03 -13.97
C GLU A 7 1.25 12.70 -14.32
N PHE A 8 1.29 11.70 -13.43
CA PHE A 8 0.71 10.39 -13.71
C PHE A 8 -0.80 10.49 -13.97
N GLU A 9 -1.24 9.95 -15.11
CA GLU A 9 -2.64 9.91 -15.51
C GLU A 9 -3.44 8.96 -14.60
N VAL A 10 -4.42 9.50 -13.90
CA VAL A 10 -5.33 8.75 -13.03
C VAL A 10 -6.63 8.46 -13.77
N ARG A 11 -7.09 7.21 -13.75
CA ARG A 11 -8.35 6.80 -14.38
C ARG A 11 -9.47 6.72 -13.33
N PRO A 12 -10.72 7.03 -13.69
CA PRO A 12 -11.85 6.96 -12.76
C PRO A 12 -12.10 5.57 -12.16
N ASP A 13 -11.72 4.51 -12.89
CA ASP A 13 -11.88 3.12 -12.48
C ASP A 13 -10.64 2.49 -11.84
N ASP A 14 -9.59 3.29 -11.59
CA ASP A 14 -8.45 2.84 -10.80
C ASP A 14 -8.87 2.47 -9.37
N VAL A 15 -8.16 1.49 -8.81
CA VAL A 15 -8.26 1.10 -7.40
C VAL A 15 -6.91 1.31 -6.73
N TRP A 16 -6.87 2.24 -5.78
CA TRP A 16 -5.67 2.64 -5.08
C TRP A 16 -5.61 2.04 -3.68
N LEU A 17 -4.45 1.49 -3.31
CA LEU A 17 -4.12 1.12 -1.95
C LEU A 17 -2.89 1.89 -1.49
N VAL A 18 -3.08 2.79 -0.53
CA VAL A 18 -1.99 3.60 0.03
C VAL A 18 -1.79 3.23 1.49
N THR A 19 -0.54 3.02 1.88
CA THR A 19 -0.20 2.65 3.27
C THR A 19 1.18 3.15 3.60
N TYR A 20 1.46 3.54 4.85
CA TYR A 20 2.87 3.55 5.27
C TYR A 20 3.41 2.10 5.24
N PRO A 21 4.67 1.85 4.84
CA PRO A 21 5.21 0.49 4.75
C PRO A 21 4.93 -0.33 6.00
N LYS A 22 4.58 -1.61 5.82
CA LYS A 22 4.31 -2.56 6.91
C LYS A 22 3.03 -2.30 7.72
N SER A 23 2.09 -1.55 7.15
CA SER A 23 0.78 -1.29 7.77
C SER A 23 -0.34 -2.24 7.33
N GLY A 24 -0.04 -3.33 6.62
CA GLY A 24 -1.05 -4.31 6.18
C GLY A 24 -1.31 -4.34 4.68
N THR A 25 -0.43 -3.72 3.88
CA THR A 25 -0.55 -3.58 2.42
C THR A 25 -0.84 -4.90 1.73
N THR A 26 0.01 -5.92 1.88
CA THR A 26 -0.15 -7.23 1.22
C THR A 26 -1.50 -7.88 1.52
N TRP A 27 -1.96 -7.82 2.78
CA TRP A 27 -3.25 -8.38 3.15
C TRP A 27 -4.40 -7.61 2.51
N CYS A 28 -4.35 -6.28 2.53
CA CYS A 28 -5.36 -5.44 1.91
C CYS A 28 -5.39 -5.59 0.37
N GLN A 29 -4.23 -5.75 -0.27
CA GLN A 29 -4.13 -6.03 -1.70
C GLN A 29 -4.91 -7.30 -2.08
N GLU A 30 -4.77 -8.38 -1.30
CA GLU A 30 -5.50 -9.64 -1.54
C GLU A 30 -7.00 -9.47 -1.36
N MET A 31 -7.43 -8.84 -0.26
CA MET A 31 -8.84 -8.62 0.02
C MET A 31 -9.51 -7.80 -1.08
N ILE A 32 -8.92 -6.66 -1.45
CA ILE A 32 -9.44 -5.79 -2.50
C ILE A 32 -9.53 -6.56 -3.82
N TRP A 33 -8.47 -7.27 -4.20
CA TRP A 33 -8.43 -7.98 -5.46
C TRP A 33 -9.52 -9.06 -5.54
N LEU A 34 -9.70 -9.86 -4.48
CA LEU A 34 -10.76 -10.87 -4.42
C LEU A 34 -12.15 -10.25 -4.48
N ILE A 35 -12.41 -9.17 -3.72
CA ILE A 35 -13.71 -8.47 -3.74
C ILE A 35 -14.04 -7.97 -5.15
N CYS A 36 -13.07 -7.37 -5.85
CA CYS A 36 -13.25 -6.88 -7.22
C CYS A 36 -13.41 -8.00 -8.27
N HIS A 37 -13.11 -9.25 -7.91
CA HIS A 37 -13.18 -10.42 -8.79
C HIS A 37 -14.18 -11.47 -8.28
N ASN A 38 -15.24 -11.04 -7.58
CA ASN A 38 -16.31 -11.92 -7.10
C ASN A 38 -15.82 -13.11 -6.26
N LEU A 39 -14.76 -12.92 -5.47
CA LEU A 39 -14.11 -13.93 -4.65
C LEU A 39 -13.59 -15.14 -5.46
N ASP A 40 -13.12 -14.89 -6.69
CA ASP A 40 -12.48 -15.91 -7.53
C ASP A 40 -11.08 -16.25 -6.99
N TYR A 41 -11.03 -17.26 -6.12
CA TYR A 41 -9.80 -17.75 -5.51
C TYR A 41 -8.87 -18.47 -6.50
N GLU A 42 -9.41 -19.10 -7.53
CA GLU A 42 -8.62 -19.80 -8.55
C GLU A 42 -7.83 -18.78 -9.37
N LYS A 43 -8.48 -17.70 -9.82
CA LYS A 43 -7.83 -16.60 -10.51
C LYS A 43 -6.83 -15.86 -9.62
N ALA A 44 -7.10 -15.71 -8.32
CA ALA A 44 -6.14 -15.13 -7.37
C ALA A 44 -4.87 -16.00 -7.24
N ALA A 45 -5.04 -17.32 -7.18
CA ALA A 45 -3.94 -18.27 -7.05
C ALA A 45 -3.11 -18.41 -8.34
N ALA A 46 -3.74 -18.22 -9.51
CA ALA A 46 -3.10 -18.30 -10.81
C ALA A 46 -2.06 -17.18 -11.06
N HIS A 47 -2.22 -16.01 -10.41
CA HIS A 47 -1.37 -14.84 -10.63
C HIS A 47 -0.71 -14.34 -9.34
N LYS A 48 0.59 -14.11 -9.38
CA LYS A 48 1.32 -13.57 -8.23
C LYS A 48 0.84 -12.16 -7.92
N LEU A 49 0.93 -11.76 -6.64
CA LEU A 49 0.45 -10.45 -6.22
C LEU A 49 1.13 -9.27 -6.96
N GLY A 50 2.40 -9.43 -7.36
CA GLY A 50 3.13 -8.43 -8.15
C GLY A 50 2.71 -8.35 -9.62
N GLU A 51 2.01 -9.35 -10.14
CA GLU A 51 1.39 -9.32 -11.49
C GLU A 51 0.00 -8.68 -11.43
N ARG A 52 -0.68 -8.81 -10.27
CA ARG A 52 -2.02 -8.27 -10.02
C ARG A 52 -2.02 -6.81 -9.61
N TRP A 53 -0.92 -6.30 -9.07
CA TRP A 53 -0.80 -4.94 -8.55
C TRP A 53 0.46 -4.26 -9.05
N CYS A 54 0.30 -3.03 -9.48
CA CYS A 54 1.42 -2.19 -9.83
C CYS A 54 1.88 -1.36 -8.63
N TYR A 55 3.19 -1.24 -8.45
CA TYR A 55 3.78 -0.43 -7.39
C TYR A 55 4.32 0.86 -7.97
N LEU A 56 3.61 1.97 -7.73
CA LEU A 56 3.84 3.24 -8.42
C LEU A 56 5.29 3.73 -8.34
N GLU A 57 5.87 3.72 -7.15
CA GLU A 57 7.22 4.20 -6.90
C GLU A 57 8.32 3.11 -6.96
N PHE A 58 7.99 1.88 -7.36
CA PHE A 58 8.97 0.80 -7.41
C PHE A 58 9.25 0.35 -8.84
N GLY A 59 10.20 1.03 -9.47
CA GLY A 59 10.74 0.61 -10.77
C GLY A 59 11.92 1.46 -11.23
N SER A 60 12.89 1.64 -10.33
CA SER A 60 14.21 2.21 -10.61
C SER A 60 15.32 1.19 -10.29
N LYS A 61 15.12 -0.08 -10.66
CA LYS A 61 16.23 -1.03 -10.74
C LYS A 61 16.49 -1.29 -12.22
N THR A 62 17.75 -1.35 -12.60
CA THR A 62 18.26 -1.38 -13.99
C THR A 62 17.66 -2.48 -14.87
N ASP A 63 17.06 -3.52 -14.27
CA ASP A 63 16.48 -4.68 -14.97
C ASP A 63 14.94 -4.79 -14.82
N VAL A 64 14.27 -3.77 -14.29
CA VAL A 64 12.81 -3.76 -14.12
C VAL A 64 12.20 -2.80 -15.15
N PRO A 65 11.20 -3.22 -15.94
CA PRO A 65 10.48 -2.34 -16.84
C PRO A 65 9.99 -1.08 -16.12
N ASP A 66 10.06 0.07 -16.82
CA ASP A 66 9.58 1.35 -16.31
C ASP A 66 8.16 1.20 -15.76
N PRO A 67 7.95 1.38 -14.45
CA PRO A 67 6.69 1.08 -13.79
C PRO A 67 5.59 1.99 -14.34
N PHE A 68 5.92 3.22 -14.74
CA PHE A 68 4.97 4.14 -15.35
C PHE A 68 4.50 3.63 -16.69
N LYS A 69 5.39 3.12 -17.55
CA LYS A 69 4.99 2.52 -18.84
C LYS A 69 4.14 1.27 -18.64
N THR A 70 4.50 0.41 -17.71
CA THR A 70 3.73 -0.81 -17.41
C THR A 70 2.32 -0.45 -16.92
N ILE A 71 2.20 0.50 -16.00
CA ILE A 71 0.90 0.93 -15.45
C ILE A 71 0.06 1.65 -16.51
N THR A 72 0.66 2.54 -17.29
CA THR A 72 -0.06 3.30 -18.32
C THR A 72 -0.61 2.38 -19.41
N SER A 73 0.11 1.34 -19.79
CA SER A 73 -0.35 0.36 -20.79
C SER A 73 -1.26 -0.73 -20.23
N ALA A 74 -1.45 -0.81 -18.90
CA ALA A 74 -2.29 -1.83 -18.28
C ALA A 74 -3.78 -1.60 -18.63
N PRO A 75 -4.55 -2.68 -18.86
CA PRO A 75 -5.99 -2.58 -19.04
C PRO A 75 -6.65 -2.09 -17.75
N SER A 76 -7.75 -1.34 -17.90
CA SER A 76 -8.59 -0.97 -16.77
C SER A 76 -9.48 -2.14 -16.30
N PRO A 77 -9.83 -2.20 -15.00
CA PRO A 77 -9.38 -1.32 -13.93
C PRO A 77 -7.94 -1.63 -13.50
N ARG A 78 -7.16 -0.59 -13.17
CA ARG A 78 -5.77 -0.76 -12.67
C ARG A 78 -5.78 -0.86 -11.14
N PHE A 79 -5.02 -1.81 -10.60
CA PHE A 79 -4.79 -1.97 -9.16
C PHE A 79 -3.42 -1.40 -8.79
N ILE A 80 -3.40 -0.26 -8.11
CA ILE A 80 -2.20 0.53 -7.86
C ILE A 80 -1.94 0.57 -6.36
N LYS A 81 -0.72 0.22 -5.94
CA LYS A 81 -0.26 0.41 -4.56
C LYS A 81 0.78 1.52 -4.47
N SER A 82 0.77 2.22 -3.34
CA SER A 82 1.80 3.21 -3.01
C SER A 82 2.04 3.30 -1.49
N HIS A 83 3.22 3.78 -1.14
CA HIS A 83 3.72 4.16 0.18
C HIS A 83 4.04 5.66 0.27
N LEU A 84 3.66 6.44 -0.75
CA LEU A 84 3.83 7.87 -0.75
C LEU A 84 2.83 8.56 0.20
N PRO A 85 3.24 9.65 0.88
CA PRO A 85 2.31 10.54 1.57
C PRO A 85 1.36 11.21 0.54
N ALA A 86 0.22 11.71 1.00
CA ALA A 86 -0.81 12.27 0.13
C ALA A 86 -0.26 13.44 -0.71
N SER A 87 0.53 14.31 -0.10
CA SER A 87 1.17 15.45 -0.76
C SER A 87 2.03 15.07 -1.98
N LEU A 88 2.53 13.84 -2.04
CA LEU A 88 3.39 13.32 -3.11
C LEU A 88 2.68 12.40 -4.10
N LEU A 89 1.38 12.14 -3.92
CA LEU A 89 0.58 11.40 -4.92
C LEU A 89 0.35 12.23 -6.20
N PRO A 90 -0.08 11.58 -7.31
CA PRO A 90 -0.41 12.27 -8.57
C PRO A 90 -1.46 13.36 -8.37
N ASP A 91 -1.31 14.51 -9.03
CA ASP A 91 -2.20 15.64 -8.78
C ASP A 91 -3.64 15.35 -9.25
N GLN A 92 -3.78 14.55 -10.31
CA GLN A 92 -5.09 14.11 -10.82
C GLN A 92 -5.87 13.23 -9.83
N ILE A 93 -5.22 12.65 -8.81
CA ILE A 93 -5.92 11.77 -7.86
C ILE A 93 -6.98 12.54 -7.06
N TRP A 94 -6.78 13.85 -6.87
CA TRP A 94 -7.68 14.73 -6.13
C TRP A 94 -8.86 15.22 -6.95
N THR A 95 -8.73 15.29 -8.28
CA THR A 95 -9.78 15.73 -9.21
C THR A 95 -10.57 14.57 -9.80
N VAL A 96 -9.89 13.50 -10.23
CA VAL A 96 -10.50 12.27 -10.78
C VAL A 96 -11.18 11.46 -9.68
N ARG A 97 -10.63 11.48 -8.47
CA ARG A 97 -11.20 10.83 -7.28
C ARG A 97 -11.50 9.33 -7.47
N PRO A 98 -10.52 8.51 -7.88
CA PRO A 98 -10.72 7.05 -7.96
C PRO A 98 -10.99 6.45 -6.58
N LYS A 99 -11.37 5.17 -6.55
CA LYS A 99 -11.50 4.43 -5.29
C LYS A 99 -10.12 4.29 -4.63
N MET A 100 -10.04 4.65 -3.35
CA MET A 100 -8.81 4.60 -2.57
C MET A 100 -9.06 3.94 -1.22
N VAL A 101 -8.12 3.10 -0.81
CA VAL A 101 -8.06 2.52 0.54
C VAL A 101 -6.77 2.97 1.19
N TYR A 102 -6.89 3.53 2.40
CA TYR A 102 -5.75 3.88 3.25
C TYR A 102 -5.72 3.01 4.50
N VAL A 103 -4.58 2.39 4.82
CA VAL A 103 -4.44 1.56 6.04
C VAL A 103 -3.43 2.18 7.00
N ARG A 104 -3.91 2.49 8.21
CA ARG A 104 -3.07 2.88 9.35
C ARG A 104 -2.81 1.69 10.29
N ARG A 105 -1.73 1.76 11.05
CA ARG A 105 -1.35 0.74 12.04
C ARG A 105 -0.76 1.39 13.30
N ASN A 106 -0.64 0.66 14.41
CA ASN A 106 0.12 1.15 15.56
C ASN A 106 1.61 1.39 15.18
N PRO A 107 2.19 2.59 15.41
CA PRO A 107 3.58 2.91 15.02
C PRO A 107 4.63 2.01 15.66
N LYS A 108 4.41 1.55 16.90
CA LYS A 108 5.35 0.62 17.58
C LYS A 108 5.41 -0.72 16.85
N SER A 109 4.24 -1.18 16.37
CA SER A 109 4.14 -2.41 15.59
C SER A 109 4.69 -2.25 14.18
N VAL A 110 4.54 -1.07 13.56
CA VAL A 110 5.16 -0.72 12.28
C VAL A 110 6.68 -0.77 12.42
N ALA A 111 7.28 -0.10 13.40
CA ALA A 111 8.72 -0.04 13.59
C ALA A 111 9.37 -1.44 13.70
N VAL A 112 8.78 -2.34 14.51
CA VAL A 112 9.24 -3.72 14.65
C VAL A 112 9.10 -4.50 13.34
N SER A 113 7.96 -4.39 12.67
CA SER A 113 7.74 -5.08 11.39
C SER A 113 8.64 -4.55 10.28
N TYR A 114 8.98 -3.26 10.30
CA TYR A 114 9.87 -2.64 9.35
C TYR A 114 11.31 -3.06 9.59
N PHE A 115 11.77 -3.11 10.84
CA PHE A 115 13.08 -3.69 11.15
C PHE A 115 13.27 -5.08 10.52
N HIS A 116 12.35 -6.02 10.79
CA HIS A 116 12.44 -7.37 10.22
C HIS A 116 12.37 -7.40 8.69
N HIS A 117 11.56 -6.53 8.09
CA HIS A 117 11.49 -6.40 6.64
C HIS A 117 12.80 -5.88 6.05
N THR A 118 13.43 -4.88 6.67
CA THR A 118 14.69 -4.30 6.20
C THR A 118 15.85 -5.27 6.37
N VAL A 119 15.87 -6.06 7.45
CA VAL A 119 16.82 -7.17 7.61
C VAL A 119 16.65 -8.18 6.48
N SER A 120 15.42 -8.64 6.23
CA SER A 120 15.15 -9.71 5.26
C SER A 120 15.30 -9.27 3.79
N MET A 121 14.88 -8.06 3.43
CA MET A 121 14.76 -7.62 2.03
C MET A 121 15.86 -6.67 1.59
N HIS A 122 16.53 -6.01 2.55
CA HIS A 122 17.54 -4.99 2.27
C HIS A 122 18.90 -5.29 2.95
N GLY A 123 19.03 -6.43 3.64
CA GLY A 123 20.29 -6.87 4.23
C GLY A 123 20.80 -5.98 5.37
N TYR A 124 19.90 -5.28 6.06
CA TYR A 124 20.29 -4.43 7.20
C TYR A 124 20.94 -5.26 8.30
N SER A 125 22.15 -4.84 8.72
CA SER A 125 22.99 -5.55 9.69
C SER A 125 23.10 -4.86 11.05
N GLY A 126 22.44 -3.70 11.23
CA GLY A 126 22.40 -3.00 12.52
C GLY A 126 21.43 -3.64 13.51
N THR A 127 21.46 -3.17 14.77
CA THR A 127 20.57 -3.68 15.82
C THR A 127 19.15 -3.13 15.67
N LYS A 128 18.20 -3.83 16.29
CA LYS A 128 16.80 -3.38 16.36
C LYS A 128 16.67 -2.03 17.06
N GLU A 129 17.46 -1.78 18.10
CA GLU A 129 17.47 -0.53 18.85
C GLU A 129 17.95 0.63 17.98
N GLN A 130 19.00 0.41 17.18
CA GLN A 130 19.48 1.39 16.20
C GLN A 130 18.40 1.70 15.16
N PHE A 131 17.74 0.67 14.62
CA PHE A 131 16.66 0.85 13.65
C PHE A 131 15.47 1.61 14.24
N VAL A 132 15.02 1.25 15.45
CA VAL A 132 13.90 1.94 16.11
C VAL A 132 14.25 3.40 16.41
N ARG A 133 15.48 3.71 16.82
CA ARG A 133 15.94 5.10 16.96
C ARG A 133 15.91 5.85 15.64
N ALA A 134 16.39 5.24 14.55
CA ALA A 134 16.30 5.82 13.21
C ALA A 134 14.84 6.06 12.79
N PHE A 135 13.94 5.11 13.05
CA PHE A 135 12.50 5.28 12.79
C PHE A 135 11.89 6.46 13.56
N ILE A 136 12.22 6.61 14.85
CA ILE A 136 11.71 7.71 15.69
C ILE A 136 12.27 9.06 15.22
N ASN A 137 13.50 9.08 14.72
CA ASN A 137 14.16 10.30 14.23
C ASN A 137 13.88 10.57 12.74
N ASP A 138 12.91 9.89 12.13
CA ASP A 138 12.53 10.04 10.72
C ASP A 138 13.65 9.73 9.70
N GLN A 139 14.57 8.84 10.07
CA GLN A 139 15.75 8.44 9.29
C GLN A 139 15.55 7.12 8.53
N VAL A 140 14.30 6.70 8.30
CA VAL A 140 13.97 5.54 7.46
C VAL A 140 13.17 5.97 6.23
N LEU A 141 13.12 5.11 5.20
CA LEU A 141 12.37 5.41 3.98
C LEU A 141 10.88 5.68 4.28
N ASN A 142 10.28 6.62 3.55
CA ASN A 142 8.90 7.10 3.68
C ASN A 142 8.57 7.80 5.02
N SER A 143 9.58 8.16 5.81
CA SER A 143 9.39 9.02 6.99
C SER A 143 9.04 10.46 6.59
N PRO A 144 8.39 11.25 7.47
CA PRO A 144 7.94 10.90 8.82
C PRO A 144 6.68 10.02 8.87
N TYR A 145 6.65 9.04 9.78
CA TYR A 145 5.47 8.17 9.94
C TYR A 145 4.21 8.96 10.32
N HIS A 146 4.36 9.88 11.28
CA HIS A 146 3.24 10.62 11.85
C HIS A 146 2.62 11.57 10.82
N GLU A 147 3.45 12.35 10.11
CA GLU A 147 2.99 13.21 9.01
C GLU A 147 2.28 12.40 7.93
N HIS A 148 2.83 11.24 7.54
CA HIS A 148 2.15 10.38 6.58
C HIS A 148 0.74 9.97 7.05
N VAL A 149 0.55 9.63 8.33
CA VAL A 149 -0.80 9.28 8.83
C VAL A 149 -1.70 10.51 8.95
N ILE A 150 -1.16 11.64 9.40
CA ILE A 150 -1.89 12.89 9.60
C ILE A 150 -2.40 13.44 8.27
N GLU A 151 -1.58 13.44 7.22
CA GLU A 151 -1.98 13.88 5.89
C GLU A 151 -3.25 13.16 5.42
N PHE A 152 -3.28 11.82 5.49
CA PHE A 152 -4.45 11.05 5.12
C PHE A 152 -5.61 11.24 6.10
N HIS A 153 -5.36 11.41 7.39
CA HIS A 153 -6.42 11.65 8.38
C HIS A 153 -7.17 12.96 8.12
N HIS A 154 -6.49 13.99 7.63
CA HIS A 154 -7.10 15.28 7.29
C HIS A 154 -7.86 15.27 5.96
N LEU A 155 -7.70 14.24 5.12
CA LEU A 155 -8.49 14.09 3.90
C LEU A 155 -9.93 13.70 4.27
N ASN A 156 -10.87 14.61 4.03
CA ASN A 156 -12.29 14.33 4.21
C ASN A 156 -12.94 13.96 2.88
N TYR A 157 -12.87 12.68 2.50
CA TYR A 157 -13.45 12.17 1.25
C TYR A 157 -14.29 10.90 1.48
N PRO A 158 -15.49 11.02 2.04
CA PRO A 158 -16.29 9.86 2.47
C PRO A 158 -16.68 8.93 1.30
N ASP A 159 -16.80 9.47 0.09
CA ASP A 159 -17.38 8.72 -1.04
C ASP A 159 -16.38 7.84 -1.80
N ASN A 160 -15.07 8.12 -1.70
CA ASN A 160 -14.05 7.42 -2.48
C ASN A 160 -12.76 7.08 -1.70
N LEU A 161 -12.67 7.43 -0.41
CA LEU A 161 -11.55 7.08 0.45
C LEU A 161 -12.03 6.26 1.67
N LEU A 162 -11.59 4.99 1.72
CA LEU A 162 -11.83 4.10 2.85
C LEU A 162 -10.62 4.09 3.79
N HIS A 163 -10.81 4.52 5.03
CA HIS A 163 -9.81 4.38 6.08
C HIS A 163 -9.96 3.05 6.82
N LEU A 164 -8.89 2.26 6.82
CA LEU A 164 -8.79 1.02 7.57
C LEU A 164 -7.73 1.12 8.67
N CYS A 165 -7.94 0.33 9.72
CA CYS A 165 -7.00 0.15 10.82
C CYS A 165 -6.57 -1.33 10.82
N PHE A 166 -5.26 -1.57 10.75
CA PHE A 166 -4.70 -2.92 10.73
C PHE A 166 -5.13 -3.76 11.94
N GLU A 167 -5.17 -3.14 13.12
CA GLU A 167 -5.60 -3.79 14.35
C GLU A 167 -7.08 -4.21 14.30
N ASP A 168 -7.93 -3.44 13.63
CA ASP A 168 -9.35 -3.79 13.47
C ASP A 168 -9.55 -4.86 12.40
N MET A 169 -8.78 -4.82 11.30
CA MET A 169 -8.75 -5.90 10.31
C MET A 169 -8.45 -7.26 10.97
N LYS A 170 -7.52 -7.29 11.94
CA LYS A 170 -7.20 -8.51 12.72
C LYS A 170 -8.33 -9.01 13.62
N LYS A 171 -9.20 -8.12 14.10
CA LYS A 171 -10.34 -8.50 14.95
C LYS A 171 -11.43 -9.21 14.15
N VAL A 172 -11.48 -9.00 12.83
CA VAL A 172 -12.34 -9.76 11.91
C VAL A 172 -11.77 -11.16 11.69
N ARG A 173 -11.55 -11.90 12.79
CA ARG A 173 -11.49 -13.35 12.76
C ARG A 173 -12.96 -13.78 12.74
N LEU A 174 -13.46 -14.02 11.53
CA LEU A 174 -14.76 -14.63 11.30
C LEU A 174 -14.99 -15.73 12.35
N SER A 175 -16.08 -15.62 13.08
CA SER A 175 -16.67 -16.69 13.89
C SER A 175 -17.18 -17.82 13.00
N LEU A 176 -16.35 -18.29 12.06
CA LEU A 176 -16.56 -19.54 11.34
C LEU A 176 -16.22 -20.64 12.34
N LYS A 177 -17.23 -20.98 13.16
CA LYS A 177 -17.35 -22.34 13.66
C LYS A 177 -17.52 -23.20 12.42
N PHE A 178 -16.44 -23.85 12.01
CA PHE A 178 -16.58 -25.01 11.13
C PHE A 178 -17.23 -26.07 12.02
N ASP A 179 -18.55 -26.26 11.86
CA ASP A 179 -19.20 -27.44 12.39
C ASP A 179 -18.61 -28.64 11.64
N SER A 180 -17.70 -29.35 12.30
CA SER A 180 -17.24 -30.65 11.86
C SER A 180 -18.43 -31.61 11.89
N LYS A 181 -18.79 -32.15 10.72
CA LYS A 181 -19.48 -33.44 10.66
C LYS A 181 -18.51 -34.57 10.91
#